data_AF-A0A645CN27-F1
#
_entry.id   AF-A0A645CN27-F1
#
_cell.length_a   1.000
_cell.length_b   1.000
_cell.length_c   1.000
_cell.angle_alpha   90.00
_cell.angle_beta   90.00
_cell.angle_gamma   90.00
#
_symmetry.space_group_name_H-M   'P 1'
#
loop_
_entity.id
_entity.type
_entity.pdbx_description
1 polymer ?
#
loop_
_entity_poly.entity_id
_entity_poly.type
_entity_poly.pdbx_seq_one_letter_code
_entity_poly.pdbx_strand_id
1 'polypeptide(L)'
;MVAPVLEQGKKARMIYLPKGDNWIDYWTKESFEGGQYIIKEAPLEICPIYIKEGSIIPNFPELSYIGEKDIKTLILDIYTVKEGEFEYHHYQDDGESFEYKDGKYNLYSIKVNNSHKLNITIDLIKNGYNKIYDEVQINLNGTNKLLRKFENNKVVIDIDKN
;
A
#
# COMPACT_ATOMS: atom_id res chain seq x y z
N MET A 1 -7.87 7.12 4.15
CA MET A 1 -9.09 7.95 4.30
C MET A 1 -9.36 8.67 2.99
N VAL A 2 -10.62 8.69 2.54
CA VAL A 2 -11.03 9.42 1.32
C VAL A 2 -12.14 10.41 1.72
N ALA A 3 -12.03 11.65 1.26
CA ALA A 3 -12.95 12.73 1.63
C ALA A 3 -13.43 13.50 0.38
N PRO A 4 -14.34 12.91 -0.43
CA PRO A 4 -14.78 13.48 -1.70
C PRO A 4 -15.51 14.82 -1.54
N VAL A 5 -15.39 15.75 -2.49
CA VAL A 5 -16.20 16.97 -2.48
C VAL A 5 -17.57 16.65 -3.08
N LEU A 6 -18.64 16.84 -2.30
CA LEU A 6 -20.00 16.42 -2.68
C LEU A 6 -20.91 17.59 -3.06
N GLU A 7 -20.56 18.80 -2.67
CA GLU A 7 -21.35 20.00 -2.93
C GLU A 7 -20.90 20.70 -4.21
N GLN A 8 -21.86 21.03 -5.08
CA GLN A 8 -21.58 21.74 -6.32
C GLN A 8 -20.85 23.07 -6.06
N GLY A 9 -19.80 23.32 -6.83
CA GLY A 9 -19.05 24.58 -6.79
C GLY A 9 -18.09 24.74 -5.63
N LYS A 10 -18.05 23.81 -4.65
CA LYS A 10 -17.01 23.81 -3.63
C LYS A 10 -15.67 23.39 -4.23
N LYS A 11 -14.61 24.10 -3.85
CA LYS A 11 -13.21 23.83 -4.24
C LYS A 11 -12.29 23.56 -3.05
N ALA A 12 -12.85 23.50 -1.85
CA ALA A 12 -12.12 23.18 -0.64
C ALA A 12 -13.04 22.41 0.31
N ARG A 13 -12.43 21.57 1.15
CA ARG A 13 -13.14 20.79 2.16
C ARG A 13 -12.41 20.87 3.50
N MET A 14 -13.17 21.09 4.57
CA MET A 14 -12.69 20.90 5.93
C MET A 14 -12.73 19.40 6.27
N ILE A 15 -11.62 18.85 6.73
CA ILE A 15 -11.42 17.41 6.94
C ILE A 15 -10.87 17.20 8.36
N TYR A 16 -11.53 16.35 9.15
CA TYR A 16 -10.98 15.90 10.41
C TYR A 16 -10.00 14.75 10.17
N LEU A 17 -8.77 14.89 10.65
CA LEU A 17 -7.80 13.80 10.73
C LEU A 17 -7.95 13.14 12.11
N PRO A 18 -8.33 11.85 12.19
CA PRO A 18 -8.46 11.16 13.47
C PRO A 18 -7.19 11.21 14.31
N LYS A 19 -7.36 11.42 15.63
CA LYS A 19 -6.26 11.38 16.61
C LYS A 19 -5.68 9.98 16.74
N GLY A 20 -4.37 9.90 17.03
CA GLY A 20 -3.65 8.66 17.35
C GLY A 20 -2.74 8.19 16.22
N ASP A 21 -2.95 8.70 15.01
CA ASP A 21 -2.16 8.39 13.84
C ASP A 21 -1.66 9.68 13.16
N ASN A 22 -0.56 9.55 12.42
CA ASN A 22 -0.17 10.56 11.44
C ASN A 22 -0.75 10.21 10.08
N TRP A 23 -1.01 11.25 9.30
CA TRP A 23 -1.65 11.16 7.99
C TRP A 23 -0.77 11.82 6.94
N ILE A 24 -0.69 11.22 5.76
CA ILE A 24 0.10 11.71 4.63
C ILE A 24 -0.88 12.04 3.52
N ASP A 25 -0.83 13.28 3.01
CA ASP A 25 -1.59 13.65 1.83
C ASP A 25 -1.11 12.84 0.63
N TYR A 26 -2.05 12.13 -0.01
CA TYR A 26 -1.71 11.24 -1.12
C TYR A 26 -1.05 11.97 -2.30
N TRP A 27 -1.42 13.24 -2.53
CA TRP A 27 -0.96 14.02 -3.68
C TRP A 27 0.33 14.75 -3.39
N THR A 28 0.38 15.49 -2.28
CA THR A 28 1.53 16.36 -1.95
C THR A 28 2.62 15.65 -1.16
N LYS A 29 2.31 14.48 -0.57
CA LYS A 29 3.17 13.74 0.36
C LYS A 29 3.47 14.49 1.66
N GLU A 30 2.75 15.56 1.94
CA GLU A 30 2.86 16.29 3.21
C GLU A 30 2.29 15.46 4.36
N SER A 31 3.00 15.44 5.49
CA SER A 31 2.58 14.74 6.71
C SER A 31 1.84 15.68 7.66
N PHE A 32 0.81 15.14 8.31
CA PHE A 32 -0.04 15.82 9.26
C PHE A 32 -0.18 14.98 10.52
N GLU A 33 -0.09 15.61 11.69
CA GLU A 33 -0.47 14.95 12.94
C GLU A 33 -2.00 14.77 12.99
N GLY A 34 -2.47 13.66 13.54
CA GLY A 34 -3.89 13.43 13.76
C GLY A 34 -4.48 14.29 14.88
N GLY A 35 -5.81 14.29 14.99
CA GLY A 35 -6.57 14.97 16.04
C GLY A 35 -6.92 16.42 15.72
N GLN A 36 -6.81 16.82 14.46
CA GLN A 36 -7.05 18.19 14.01
C GLN A 36 -7.98 18.25 12.80
N TYR A 37 -8.57 19.42 12.58
CA TYR A 37 -9.23 19.74 11.32
C TYR A 37 -8.27 20.49 10.41
N ILE A 38 -8.21 20.10 9.15
CA ILE A 38 -7.47 20.81 8.10
C ILE A 38 -8.42 21.30 7.02
N ILE A 39 -8.01 22.35 6.30
CA ILE A 39 -8.69 22.79 5.07
C ILE A 39 -7.85 22.32 3.90
N LYS A 40 -8.43 21.49 3.03
CA LYS A 40 -7.78 21.01 1.81
C LYS A 40 -8.40 21.66 0.60
N GLU A 41 -7.58 22.33 -0.20
CA GLU A 41 -7.94 22.71 -1.56
C GLU A 41 -8.12 21.45 -2.41
N ALA A 42 -9.26 21.38 -3.08
CA ALA A 42 -9.75 20.28 -3.87
C ALA A 42 -10.34 20.83 -5.18
N PRO A 43 -9.49 21.32 -6.11
CA PRO A 43 -9.92 21.59 -7.48
C PRO A 43 -10.46 20.30 -8.13
N LEU A 44 -11.11 20.44 -9.29
CA LEU A 44 -11.89 19.36 -9.89
C LEU A 44 -11.10 18.06 -10.10
N GLU A 45 -9.80 18.18 -10.41
CA GLU A 45 -8.89 17.05 -10.63
C GLU A 45 -8.36 16.39 -9.35
N ILE A 46 -8.64 16.93 -8.16
CA ILE A 46 -8.12 16.43 -6.88
C ILE A 46 -9.26 15.94 -6.00
N CYS A 47 -9.32 14.62 -5.79
CA CYS A 47 -10.06 14.04 -4.68
C CYS A 47 -9.19 14.01 -3.42
N PRO A 48 -9.57 14.64 -2.29
CA PRO A 48 -8.80 14.56 -1.05
C PRO A 48 -8.67 13.12 -0.55
N ILE A 49 -7.42 12.65 -0.45
CA ILE A 49 -7.06 11.31 0.02
C ILE A 49 -5.89 11.46 0.99
N TYR A 50 -6.01 10.82 2.15
CA TYR A 50 -4.99 10.81 3.19
C TYR A 50 -4.66 9.37 3.55
N ILE A 51 -3.38 9.03 3.49
CA ILE A 51 -2.84 7.73 3.82
C ILE A 51 -2.40 7.75 5.28
N LYS A 52 -2.82 6.75 6.05
CA LYS A 52 -2.37 6.61 7.44
C LYS A 52 -0.91 6.13 7.45
N GLU A 53 -0.03 6.71 8.27
CA GLU A 53 1.32 6.16 8.47
C GLU A 53 1.24 4.69 8.95
N GLY A 54 2.13 3.84 8.45
CA GLY A 54 2.07 2.40 8.66
C GLY A 54 1.14 1.66 7.69
N SER A 55 0.73 2.31 6.58
CA SER A 55 -0.06 1.63 5.54
C SER A 55 0.84 0.92 4.53
N ILE A 56 0.44 -0.29 4.15
CA ILE A 56 0.98 -1.04 3.02
C ILE A 56 -0.15 -1.17 2.01
N ILE A 57 0.00 -0.55 0.84
CA ILE A 57 -1.04 -0.51 -0.18
C ILE A 57 -0.56 -1.34 -1.37
N PRO A 58 -1.15 -2.53 -1.61
CA PRO A 58 -0.84 -3.30 -2.80
C PRO A 58 -1.46 -2.64 -4.03
N ASN A 59 -0.70 -2.68 -5.12
CA ASN A 59 -1.06 -2.18 -6.43
C ASN A 59 -0.54 -3.16 -7.50
N PHE A 60 -1.00 -2.94 -8.73
CA PHE A 60 -0.59 -3.70 -9.90
C PHE A 60 -0.23 -2.73 -11.02
N PRO A 61 0.46 -3.20 -12.08
CA PRO A 61 0.65 -2.40 -13.28
C PRO A 61 -0.68 -1.91 -13.85
N GLU A 62 -0.66 -0.81 -14.58
CA GLU A 62 -1.84 -0.30 -15.27
C GLU A 62 -2.34 -1.33 -16.31
N LEU A 63 -3.63 -1.63 -16.25
CA LEU A 63 -4.33 -2.55 -17.14
C LEU A 63 -5.60 -1.87 -17.67
N SER A 64 -5.95 -2.17 -18.90
CA SER A 64 -7.19 -1.69 -19.54
C SER A 64 -8.42 -2.44 -19.01
N TYR A 65 -8.23 -3.72 -18.66
CA TYR A 65 -9.25 -4.58 -18.06
C TYR A 65 -8.59 -5.69 -17.23
N ILE A 66 -9.35 -6.29 -16.31
CA ILE A 66 -8.89 -7.40 -15.47
C ILE A 66 -8.59 -8.60 -16.37
N GLY A 67 -7.39 -9.18 -16.24
CA GLY A 67 -6.96 -10.34 -17.03
C GLY A 67 -6.31 -10.01 -18.37
N GLU A 68 -6.09 -8.73 -18.72
CA GLU A 68 -5.38 -8.35 -19.95
C GLU A 68 -3.97 -8.98 -20.03
N LYS A 69 -3.27 -9.01 -18.89
CA LYS A 69 -1.89 -9.50 -18.78
C LYS A 69 -1.73 -10.34 -17.51
N ASP A 70 -0.81 -11.29 -17.56
CA ASP A 70 -0.34 -11.94 -16.35
C ASP A 70 0.44 -10.93 -15.50
N ILE A 71 -0.04 -10.72 -14.26
CA ILE A 71 0.60 -9.81 -13.31
C ILE A 71 1.75 -10.55 -12.63
N LYS A 72 2.97 -10.23 -13.03
CA LYS A 72 4.21 -10.82 -12.49
C LYS A 72 4.91 -9.99 -11.43
N THR A 73 4.55 -8.71 -11.33
CA THR A 73 5.14 -7.76 -10.36
C THR A 73 4.08 -7.36 -9.36
N LEU A 74 4.33 -7.61 -8.07
CA LEU A 74 3.56 -7.02 -6.98
C LEU A 74 4.09 -5.60 -6.72
N ILE A 75 3.23 -4.58 -6.79
CA ILE A 75 3.64 -3.21 -6.44
C ILE A 75 3.14 -2.94 -5.01
N LEU A 76 4.00 -2.45 -4.14
CA LEU A 76 3.65 -2.08 -2.76
C LEU A 76 4.02 -0.63 -2.51
N ASP A 77 3.03 0.22 -2.26
CA ASP A 77 3.26 1.55 -1.70
C ASP A 77 3.26 1.46 -0.17
N ILE A 78 4.44 1.62 0.42
CA ILE A 78 4.66 1.50 1.86
C ILE A 78 4.89 2.88 2.45
N TYR A 79 4.00 3.30 3.33
CA TYR A 79 4.08 4.56 4.05
C TYR A 79 4.57 4.28 5.46
N THR A 80 5.83 4.58 5.74
CA THR A 80 6.51 4.19 6.99
C THR A 80 6.09 5.04 8.18
N VAL A 81 6.05 4.45 9.37
CA VAL A 81 6.04 5.18 10.65
C VAL A 81 7.46 5.62 11.03
N LYS A 82 7.62 6.59 11.95
CA LYS A 82 8.94 6.97 12.49
C LYS A 82 9.67 5.80 13.17
N GLU A 83 8.94 5.09 14.02
CA GLU A 83 9.39 3.89 14.72
C GLU A 83 8.19 2.96 14.96
N GLY A 84 8.41 1.65 14.84
CA GLY A 84 7.40 0.63 15.12
C GLY A 84 7.26 -0.41 14.01
N GLU A 85 6.30 -1.31 14.19
CA GLU A 85 6.03 -2.44 13.31
C GLU A 85 4.60 -2.41 12.78
N PHE A 86 4.42 -2.88 11.55
CA PHE A 86 3.11 -3.03 10.93
C PHE A 86 3.16 -4.12 9.87
N GLU A 87 2.00 -4.72 9.57
CA GLU A 87 1.90 -5.83 8.63
C GLU A 87 0.64 -5.75 7.77
N TYR A 88 0.71 -6.44 6.62
CA TYR A 88 -0.40 -6.62 5.70
C TYR A 88 -0.34 -8.02 5.09
N HIS A 89 -1.51 -8.63 4.92
CA HIS A 89 -1.65 -9.91 4.24
C HIS A 89 -2.25 -9.68 2.85
N HIS A 90 -1.45 -9.90 1.81
CA HIS A 90 -1.89 -9.77 0.42
C HIS A 90 -2.43 -11.12 -0.07
N TYR A 91 -3.68 -11.10 -0.53
CA TYR A 91 -4.42 -12.27 -0.96
C TYR A 91 -4.53 -12.32 -2.48
N GLN A 92 -4.43 -13.52 -3.06
CA GLN A 92 -4.54 -13.72 -4.50
C GLN A 92 -5.19 -15.09 -4.81
N ASP A 93 -6.25 -15.08 -5.60
CA ASP A 93 -6.90 -16.26 -6.17
C ASP A 93 -7.16 -16.05 -7.68
N ASP A 94 -8.04 -16.85 -8.28
CA ASP A 94 -8.43 -16.71 -9.68
C ASP A 94 -9.46 -15.58 -9.94
N GLY A 95 -10.10 -15.05 -8.89
CA GLY A 95 -11.15 -14.03 -8.98
C GLY A 95 -12.47 -14.48 -9.63
N GLU A 96 -12.63 -15.77 -9.95
CA GLU A 96 -13.73 -16.29 -10.77
C GLU A 96 -14.47 -17.46 -10.12
N SER A 97 -13.75 -18.39 -9.50
CA SER A 97 -14.30 -19.66 -9.03
C SER A 97 -14.50 -19.69 -7.50
N PHE A 98 -14.97 -20.84 -6.99
CA PHE A 98 -15.02 -21.11 -5.55
C PHE A 98 -13.84 -21.95 -5.05
N GLU A 99 -12.85 -22.23 -5.88
CA GLU A 99 -11.71 -23.09 -5.52
C GLU A 99 -10.89 -22.55 -4.35
N TYR A 100 -10.97 -21.25 -4.06
CA TYR A 100 -10.38 -20.66 -2.87
C TYR A 100 -10.86 -21.31 -1.56
N LYS A 101 -12.10 -21.84 -1.54
CA LYS A 101 -12.66 -22.56 -0.38
C LYS A 101 -11.91 -23.87 -0.11
N ASP A 102 -11.35 -24.47 -1.14
CA ASP A 102 -10.51 -25.67 -1.08
C ASP A 102 -9.01 -25.31 -0.95
N GLY A 103 -8.71 -24.04 -0.69
CA GLY A 103 -7.36 -23.56 -0.45
C GLY A 103 -6.58 -23.17 -1.70
N LYS A 104 -7.22 -23.05 -2.87
CA LYS A 104 -6.59 -22.59 -4.12
C LYS A 104 -6.41 -21.08 -4.15
N TYR A 105 -5.58 -20.57 -3.25
CA TYR A 105 -5.20 -19.17 -3.18
C TYR A 105 -3.77 -19.03 -2.67
N ASN A 106 -3.17 -17.89 -2.96
CA ASN A 106 -1.90 -17.45 -2.43
C ASN A 106 -2.11 -16.41 -1.32
N LEU A 107 -1.28 -16.48 -0.29
CA LEU A 107 -1.25 -15.50 0.79
C LEU A 107 0.18 -15.06 1.04
N TYR A 108 0.44 -13.77 0.87
CA TYR A 108 1.72 -13.14 1.13
C TYR A 108 1.64 -12.37 2.45
N SER A 109 2.53 -12.66 3.39
CA SER A 109 2.72 -11.89 4.62
C SER A 109 3.77 -10.82 4.36
N ILE A 110 3.38 -9.55 4.46
CA ILE A 110 4.28 -8.40 4.35
C ILE A 110 4.42 -7.78 5.73
N LYS A 111 5.65 -7.74 6.25
CA LYS A 111 5.98 -7.18 7.56
C LYS A 111 7.00 -6.08 7.40
N VAL A 112 6.78 -4.96 8.07
CA VAL A 112 7.68 -3.82 8.09
C VAL A 112 8.00 -3.49 9.54
N ASN A 113 9.28 -3.45 9.87
CA ASN A 113 9.79 -2.93 11.13
C ASN A 113 10.68 -1.72 10.82
N ASN A 114 10.33 -0.57 11.38
CA ASN A 114 11.16 0.61 11.31
C ASN A 114 11.73 0.91 12.71
N SER A 115 13.03 0.72 12.90
CA SER A 115 13.72 0.99 14.17
C SER A 115 15.08 1.66 13.90
N HIS A 116 16.21 1.08 14.30
CA HIS A 116 17.54 1.54 13.89
C HIS A 116 17.79 1.33 12.40
N LYS A 117 17.14 0.32 11.82
CA LYS A 117 17.09 0.04 10.38
C LYS A 117 15.64 -0.11 9.95
N LEU A 118 15.38 0.09 8.67
CA LEU A 118 14.11 -0.31 8.07
C LEU A 118 14.24 -1.72 7.52
N ASN A 119 13.55 -2.67 8.15
CA ASN A 119 13.41 -4.05 7.67
C ASN A 119 12.04 -4.23 6.99
N ILE A 120 12.05 -4.84 5.81
CA ILE A 120 10.85 -5.23 5.09
C ILE A 120 11.00 -6.70 4.71
N THR A 121 10.06 -7.53 5.15
CA THR A 121 10.00 -8.95 4.84
C THR A 121 8.70 -9.28 4.11
N ILE A 122 8.79 -10.01 3.01
CA ILE A 122 7.65 -10.45 2.21
C ILE A 122 7.78 -11.94 1.99
N ASP A 123 6.84 -12.71 2.54
CA ASP A 123 6.85 -14.17 2.50
C ASP A 123 5.56 -14.69 1.85
N LEU A 124 5.65 -15.54 0.83
CA LEU A 124 4.51 -16.33 0.37
C LEU A 124 4.28 -17.48 1.36
N ILE A 125 3.37 -17.26 2.30
CA ILE A 125 3.09 -18.18 3.42
C ILE A 125 2.06 -19.26 3.07
N LYS A 126 1.31 -19.08 1.98
CA LYS A 126 0.46 -20.13 1.39
C LYS A 126 0.56 -20.06 -0.12
N ASN A 127 0.90 -21.20 -0.74
CA ASN A 127 1.02 -21.34 -2.18
C ASN A 127 -0.01 -22.37 -2.68
N GLY A 128 -1.22 -21.91 -2.93
CA GLY A 128 -2.35 -22.73 -3.39
C GLY A 128 -2.81 -22.42 -4.80
N TYR A 129 -2.40 -21.28 -5.36
CA TYR A 129 -2.76 -20.82 -6.69
C TYR A 129 -1.52 -20.74 -7.59
N ASN A 130 -1.65 -21.19 -8.84
CA ASN A 130 -0.51 -21.42 -9.73
C ASN A 130 0.17 -20.15 -10.24
N LYS A 131 -0.50 -18.99 -10.20
CA LYS A 131 0.11 -17.71 -10.56
C LYS A 131 0.72 -17.06 -9.32
N ILE A 132 2.05 -16.96 -9.30
CA ILE A 132 2.82 -16.23 -8.30
C ILE A 132 3.51 -15.02 -8.95
N TYR A 133 3.87 -14.04 -8.12
CA TYR A 133 4.73 -12.93 -8.53
C TYR A 133 6.19 -13.38 -8.67
N ASP A 134 6.85 -12.91 -9.73
CA ASP A 134 8.28 -13.12 -9.96
C ASP A 134 9.12 -12.09 -9.16
N GLU A 135 8.56 -10.90 -8.95
CA GLU A 135 9.22 -9.77 -8.29
C GLU A 135 8.24 -8.86 -7.55
N VAL A 136 8.79 -8.00 -6.69
CA VAL A 136 8.10 -6.94 -5.99
C VAL A 136 8.77 -5.60 -6.24
N GLN A 137 7.98 -4.59 -6.56
CA GLN A 137 8.37 -3.19 -6.57
C GLN A 137 7.84 -2.52 -5.30
N ILE A 138 8.72 -1.97 -4.48
CA ILE A 138 8.35 -1.23 -3.27
C ILE A 138 8.58 0.25 -3.51
N ASN A 139 7.52 1.04 -3.31
CA ASN A 139 7.55 2.49 -3.32
C ASN A 139 7.50 2.98 -1.87
N LEU A 140 8.62 3.44 -1.32
CA LEU A 140 8.67 3.98 0.04
C LEU A 140 8.22 5.43 0.05
N ASN A 141 7.23 5.74 0.88
CA ASN A 141 6.65 7.08 1.09
C ASN A 141 6.27 7.79 -0.24
N GLY A 142 5.94 7.00 -1.26
CA GLY A 142 5.53 7.49 -2.58
C GLY A 142 6.66 8.05 -3.46
N THR A 143 7.94 7.82 -3.14
CA THR A 143 9.06 8.40 -3.91
C THR A 143 10.14 7.37 -4.30
N ASN A 144 10.65 6.59 -3.34
CA ASN A 144 11.78 5.70 -3.58
C ASN A 144 11.32 4.34 -4.08
N LYS A 145 11.79 3.92 -5.26
CA LYS A 145 11.44 2.64 -5.88
C LYS A 145 12.56 1.62 -5.68
N LEU A 146 12.22 0.48 -5.09
CA LEU A 146 13.10 -0.67 -4.92
C LEU A 146 12.49 -1.87 -5.63
N LEU A 147 13.21 -2.46 -6.58
CA LEU A 147 12.81 -3.69 -7.24
C LEU A 147 13.59 -4.87 -6.67
N ARG A 148 12.90 -5.95 -6.31
CA ARG A 148 13.50 -7.19 -5.81
C ARG A 148 12.78 -8.40 -6.39
N LYS A 149 13.55 -9.42 -6.78
CA LYS A 149 12.99 -10.72 -7.18
C LYS A 149 12.69 -11.56 -5.96
N PHE A 150 11.66 -12.39 -6.04
CA PHE A 150 11.43 -13.41 -5.02
C PHE A 150 12.49 -14.51 -5.14
N GLU A 151 13.15 -14.82 -4.03
CA GLU A 151 14.07 -15.94 -3.92
C GLU A 151 13.51 -16.91 -2.88
N ASN A 152 13.28 -18.17 -3.26
CA ASN A 152 12.64 -19.16 -2.39
C ASN A 152 11.35 -18.64 -1.74
N ASN A 153 10.48 -18.00 -2.54
CA ASN A 153 9.19 -17.45 -2.10
C ASN A 153 9.29 -16.30 -1.07
N LYS A 154 10.46 -15.68 -0.93
CA LYS A 154 10.75 -14.64 0.04
C LYS A 154 11.48 -13.44 -0.56
N VAL A 155 11.25 -12.26 0.01
CA VAL A 155 12.06 -11.05 -0.16
C VAL A 155 12.37 -10.47 1.22
N VAL A 156 13.62 -10.08 1.43
CA VAL A 156 14.06 -9.35 2.63
C VAL A 156 14.83 -8.11 2.18
N ILE A 157 14.53 -6.97 2.80
CA ILE A 157 15.20 -5.70 2.55
C ILE A 157 15.56 -5.09 3.89
N ASP A 158 16.84 -4.74 4.05
CA ASP A 158 17.34 -3.95 5.16
C ASP A 158 17.91 -2.64 4.63
N ILE A 159 17.47 -1.51 5.19
CA ILE A 159 17.96 -0.18 4.84
C ILE A 159 18.45 0.50 6.12
N ASP A 160 19.73 0.85 6.14
CA ASP A 160 20.32 1.60 7.24
C ASP A 160 19.78 3.04 7.26
N LYS A 161 19.50 3.56 8.46
CA LYS A 161 19.20 4.99 8.64
C LYS A 161 20.53 5.75 8.72
N ASN A 162 20.68 6.76 7.87
CA ASN A 162 21.78 7.73 7.95
C ASN A 162 21.62 8.64 9.17
#